data_AF-A0A1X2IVZ8-F1
#
_entry.id   AF-A0A1X2IVZ8-F1
#
_cell.length_a   1.000
_cell.length_b   1.000
_cell.length_c   1.000
_cell.angle_alpha   90.00
_cell.angle_beta   90.00
_cell.angle_gamma   90.00
#
_symmetry.space_group_name_H-M   'P 1'
#
loop_
_entity.id
_entity.type
_entity.pdbx_description
1 polymer ?
#
loop_
_entity_poly.entity_id
_entity_poly.type
_entity_poly.pdbx_seq_one_letter_code
_entity_poly.pdbx_strand_id
1 'polypeptide(L)'
;MTAATGTRVFFVESTAHWEALQRERAQFHHSSTPSLSSERSFTPSSRKQQHATKSTSKGDALASRFTLAAGKPGSRRRKRWDNNHLKDNPAAILFPEDLKPPGHQHSTSRILHFQGQLEDGVEDDTIAIDDIGDTDIENNYNDLSVTDLPSLTRQMRYGLKRQHIPEGWVSYYEQQLLEFLSQMRLQCQQQTKQHTSEQNDNTLIWEIEDSYLRWLVHAICRYHNVNSYSETTSDGRRITFAKFIDDQQLEQPHMSFLEYINK
;
A
#
# COMPACT_ATOMS: atom_id res chain seq x y z
N MET A 1 -30.25 44.44 15.46
CA MET A 1 -28.90 44.31 14.89
C MET A 1 -28.05 43.55 15.91
N THR A 2 -27.88 42.25 15.73
CA THR A 2 -27.16 41.36 16.65
C THR A 2 -25.84 40.96 16.00
N ALA A 3 -24.72 41.43 16.57
CA ALA A 3 -23.38 41.16 16.07
C ALA A 3 -22.89 39.80 16.61
N ALA A 4 -22.62 38.85 15.71
CA ALA A 4 -22.06 37.55 16.05
C ALA A 4 -20.54 37.69 16.30
N THR A 5 -20.11 37.37 17.51
CA THR A 5 -18.70 37.39 17.91
C THR A 5 -18.10 36.01 17.62
N GLY A 6 -17.30 35.90 16.55
CA GLY A 6 -16.62 34.66 16.19
C GLY A 6 -15.31 34.49 16.96
N THR A 7 -15.20 33.44 17.78
CA THR A 7 -13.97 33.07 18.47
C THR A 7 -13.05 32.30 17.51
N ARG A 8 -11.89 32.87 17.19
CA ARG A 8 -10.82 32.19 16.44
C ARG A 8 -9.87 31.51 17.42
N VAL A 9 -9.71 30.19 17.26
CA VAL A 9 -8.71 29.38 17.98
C VAL A 9 -7.52 29.17 17.04
N PHE A 10 -6.32 29.49 17.51
CA PHE A 10 -5.08 29.20 16.80
C PHE A 10 -4.37 28.04 17.50
N PHE A 11 -4.03 27.00 16.74
CA PHE A 11 -3.20 25.91 17.22
C PHE A 11 -1.74 26.26 16.96
N VAL A 12 -0.99 26.48 18.04
CA VAL A 12 0.47 26.65 17.99
C VAL A 12 1.07 25.28 18.25
N GLU A 13 1.55 24.62 17.20
CA GLU A 13 2.31 23.39 17.32
C GLU A 13 3.62 23.69 18.06
N SER A 14 3.77 23.09 19.24
CA SER A 14 4.96 23.22 20.07
C SER A 14 6.16 22.56 19.36
N THR A 15 7.10 23.39 18.90
CA THR A 15 8.40 22.97 18.32
C THR A 15 9.30 22.22 19.30
N ALA A 16 8.92 22.14 20.59
CA ALA A 16 9.73 21.52 21.64
C ALA A 16 9.94 20.01 21.46
N HIS A 17 9.03 19.31 20.76
CA HIS A 17 9.16 17.87 20.54
C HIS A 17 10.30 17.52 19.57
N TRP A 18 10.54 18.37 18.55
CA TRP A 18 11.59 18.12 17.56
C TRP A 18 13.01 18.35 18.11
N GLU A 19 13.20 19.34 18.97
CA GLU A 19 14.52 19.56 19.60
C GLU A 19 14.92 18.42 20.54
N ALA A 20 13.96 17.77 21.22
CA ALA A 20 14.24 16.64 22.11
C ALA A 20 14.81 15.44 21.34
N LEU A 21 14.23 15.14 20.17
CA LEU A 21 14.67 14.07 19.28
C LEU A 21 16.07 14.31 18.70
N GLN A 22 16.44 15.57 18.44
CA GLN A 22 17.79 15.89 17.95
C GLN A 22 18.86 15.76 19.04
N ARG A 23 18.55 16.10 20.31
CA ARG A 23 19.49 15.92 21.43
C ARG A 23 19.77 14.45 21.72
N GLU A 24 18.76 13.58 21.64
CA GLU A 24 18.93 12.14 21.86
C GLU A 24 19.85 11.52 20.79
N ARG A 25 19.72 11.96 19.53
CA ARG A 25 20.54 11.46 18.42
C ARG A 25 22.01 11.88 18.51
N ALA A 26 22.31 13.05 19.10
CA ALA A 26 23.68 13.52 19.29
C ALA A 26 24.45 12.71 20.35
N GLN A 27 23.76 12.17 21.36
CA GLN A 27 24.40 11.43 22.45
C GLN A 27 24.90 10.04 22.03
N PHE A 28 24.33 9.45 20.99
CA PHE A 28 24.70 8.10 20.54
C PHE A 28 25.98 8.03 19.69
N HIS A 29 26.60 9.16 19.31
CA HIS A 29 27.76 9.18 18.40
C HIS A 29 29.13 9.41 19.07
N HIS A 30 29.25 9.38 20.40
CA HIS A 30 30.50 9.78 21.10
C HIS A 30 31.22 8.68 21.90
N SER A 31 30.84 7.42 21.79
CA SER A 31 31.45 6.34 22.57
C SER A 31 31.99 5.20 21.70
N SER A 32 32.94 5.47 20.80
CA SER A 32 33.80 4.44 20.19
C SER A 32 35.00 5.05 19.44
N THR A 33 36.02 5.48 20.17
CA THR A 33 37.36 5.71 19.61
C THR A 33 38.43 5.22 20.59
N PRO A 34 39.11 4.09 20.32
CA PRO A 34 40.36 3.78 20.97
C PRO A 34 41.48 4.60 20.31
N SER A 35 42.21 5.34 21.14
CA SER A 35 43.41 6.08 20.83
C SER A 35 44.56 5.15 20.41
N LEU A 36 45.15 5.37 19.23
CA LEU A 36 46.54 5.01 18.97
C LEU A 36 47.24 6.18 18.27
N SER A 37 48.21 6.74 18.99
CA SER A 37 49.18 7.74 18.54
C SER A 37 50.12 7.18 17.48
N SER A 38 50.29 7.90 16.36
CA SER A 38 51.61 8.02 15.73
C SER A 38 51.65 9.22 14.79
N GLU A 39 52.52 10.17 15.12
CA GLU A 39 52.92 11.29 14.29
C GLU A 39 53.52 10.82 12.95
N ARG A 40 53.21 11.55 11.86
CA ARG A 40 54.18 11.94 10.81
C ARG A 40 53.54 12.86 9.76
N SER A 41 53.95 14.14 9.85
CA SER A 41 54.35 15.05 8.77
C SER A 41 53.76 14.92 7.36
N PHE A 42 53.11 16.00 6.94
CA PHE A 42 52.68 16.35 5.58
C PHE A 42 53.84 16.47 4.58
N THR A 43 53.64 15.96 3.35
CA THR A 43 54.05 16.66 2.11
C THR A 43 52.99 16.42 1.01
N PRO A 44 52.65 17.42 0.18
CA PRO A 44 51.78 17.23 -0.98
C PRO A 44 52.63 16.91 -2.22
N SER A 45 52.43 15.74 -2.83
CA SER A 45 53.01 15.38 -4.12
C SER A 45 51.91 15.06 -5.11
N SER A 46 51.82 15.89 -6.14
CA SER A 46 51.00 15.72 -7.33
C SER A 46 51.45 14.49 -8.11
N ARG A 47 50.55 13.49 -8.27
CA ARG A 47 50.79 12.39 -9.22
C ARG A 47 49.53 11.99 -9.98
N LYS A 48 49.67 12.17 -11.29
CA LYS A 48 48.81 11.81 -12.42
C LYS A 48 48.01 10.53 -12.21
N GLN A 49 46.72 10.61 -12.51
CA GLN A 49 45.84 9.47 -12.74
C GLN A 49 46.42 8.63 -13.89
N GLN A 50 46.88 7.42 -13.55
CA GLN A 50 47.12 6.36 -14.53
C GLN A 50 45.94 5.40 -14.42
N HIS A 51 45.15 5.32 -15.50
CA HIS A 51 44.17 4.27 -15.69
C HIS A 51 44.93 2.95 -15.87
N ALA A 52 45.06 2.20 -14.78
CA ALA A 52 45.54 0.82 -14.83
C ALA A 52 44.46 -0.06 -15.45
N THR A 53 44.69 -0.50 -16.68
CA THR A 53 43.95 -1.59 -17.30
C THR A 53 44.21 -2.86 -16.48
N LYS A 54 43.19 -3.34 -15.79
CA LYS A 54 43.22 -4.60 -15.04
C LYS A 54 43.51 -5.74 -16.00
N SER A 55 44.69 -6.34 -15.87
CA SER A 55 44.99 -7.66 -16.44
C SER A 55 44.09 -8.69 -15.77
N THR A 56 43.31 -9.39 -16.58
CA THR A 56 42.42 -10.47 -16.13
C THR A 56 43.27 -11.71 -15.85
N SER A 57 43.68 -11.90 -14.60
CA SER A 57 44.13 -13.21 -14.14
C SER A 57 42.93 -14.17 -14.23
N LYS A 58 43.00 -15.11 -15.17
CA LYS A 58 41.92 -16.07 -15.50
C LYS A 58 41.65 -17.11 -14.39
N GLY A 59 42.10 -16.87 -13.15
CA GLY A 59 42.01 -17.83 -12.04
C GLY A 59 40.81 -17.64 -11.10
N ASP A 60 40.20 -16.45 -11.05
CA ASP A 60 39.30 -16.09 -9.93
C ASP A 60 37.89 -15.63 -10.34
N ALA A 61 37.44 -15.99 -11.55
CA ALA A 61 36.09 -15.63 -12.02
C ALA A 61 34.98 -16.18 -11.09
N LEU A 62 35.21 -17.33 -10.45
CA LEU A 62 34.27 -17.90 -9.49
C LEU A 62 34.28 -17.15 -8.15
N ALA A 63 35.45 -16.83 -7.60
CA ALA A 63 35.56 -16.05 -6.36
C ALA A 63 34.97 -14.63 -6.52
N SER A 64 35.16 -14.01 -7.68
CA SER A 64 34.55 -12.73 -8.04
C SER A 64 33.02 -12.82 -8.12
N ARG A 65 32.48 -13.92 -8.67
CA ARG A 65 31.03 -14.15 -8.72
C ARG A 65 30.41 -14.30 -7.33
N PHE A 66 31.03 -15.09 -6.44
CA PHE A 66 30.52 -15.25 -5.07
C PHE A 66 30.59 -13.94 -4.28
N THR A 67 31.65 -13.15 -4.45
CA THR A 67 31.79 -11.85 -3.77
C THR A 67 30.83 -10.80 -4.31
N LEU A 68 30.56 -10.77 -5.63
CA LEU A 68 29.55 -9.90 -6.23
C LEU A 68 28.11 -10.29 -5.83
N ALA A 69 27.82 -11.59 -5.75
CA ALA A 69 26.50 -12.08 -5.33
C ALA A 69 26.19 -11.71 -3.88
N ALA A 70 27.15 -11.91 -2.98
CA ALA A 70 27.03 -11.58 -1.56
C ALA A 70 27.08 -10.06 -1.31
N GLY A 71 27.85 -9.31 -2.11
CA GLY A 71 28.05 -7.88 -1.95
C GLY A 71 29.20 -7.51 -1.00
N LYS A 72 29.52 -6.21 -0.95
CA LYS A 72 30.61 -5.65 -0.12
C LYS A 72 30.35 -5.88 1.38
N PRO A 73 31.40 -6.13 2.20
CA PRO A 73 31.26 -6.26 3.65
C PRO A 73 30.60 -5.01 4.24
N GLY A 74 29.64 -5.18 5.15
CA GLY A 74 28.86 -4.10 5.76
C GLY A 74 27.69 -3.56 4.92
N SER A 75 27.58 -3.93 3.64
CA SER A 75 26.45 -3.54 2.79
C SER A 75 25.14 -4.22 3.25
N ARG A 76 24.00 -3.55 3.05
CA ARG A 76 22.66 -4.13 3.25
C ARG A 76 22.46 -5.40 2.43
N ARG A 77 23.02 -5.47 1.23
CA ARG A 77 22.96 -6.68 0.37
C ARG A 77 23.67 -7.86 1.03
N ARG A 78 24.82 -7.61 1.65
CA ARG A 78 25.60 -8.63 2.38
C ARG A 78 24.89 -9.08 3.64
N LYS A 79 24.30 -8.17 4.42
CA LYS A 79 23.45 -8.53 5.57
C LYS A 79 22.25 -9.41 5.18
N ARG A 80 21.57 -9.12 4.08
CA ARG A 80 20.48 -9.97 3.56
C ARG A 80 21.00 -11.35 3.14
N TRP A 81 22.15 -11.38 2.46
CA TRP A 81 22.77 -12.63 2.02
C TRP A 81 23.22 -13.50 3.21
N ASP A 82 23.88 -12.90 4.22
CA ASP A 82 24.34 -13.59 5.43
C ASP A 82 23.14 -14.09 6.27
N ASN A 83 22.07 -13.31 6.41
CA ASN A 83 20.84 -13.74 7.10
C ASN A 83 20.19 -14.95 6.42
N ASN A 84 20.15 -14.98 5.08
CA ASN A 84 19.57 -16.10 4.33
C ASN A 84 20.43 -17.37 4.38
N HIS A 85 21.74 -17.24 4.58
CA HIS A 85 22.66 -18.37 4.64
C HIS A 85 23.02 -18.78 6.08
N LEU A 86 22.47 -18.06 7.08
CA LEU A 86 22.60 -18.37 8.52
C LEU A 86 24.04 -18.64 8.98
N LYS A 87 25.03 -18.06 8.30
CA LYS A 87 26.46 -18.43 8.45
C LYS A 87 27.00 -18.27 9.87
N ASP A 88 26.45 -17.31 10.61
CA ASP A 88 26.90 -16.94 11.95
C ASP A 88 25.91 -17.34 13.05
N ASN A 89 24.88 -18.16 12.74
CA ASN A 89 23.91 -18.59 13.75
C ASN A 89 24.31 -19.97 14.33
N PRO A 90 24.94 -20.03 15.53
CA PRO A 90 25.40 -21.29 16.11
C PRO A 90 24.25 -22.24 16.49
N ALA A 91 23.00 -21.75 16.54
CA ALA A 91 21.82 -22.56 16.81
C ALA A 91 21.14 -23.08 15.52
N ALA A 92 21.57 -22.64 14.34
CA ALA A 92 21.02 -23.12 13.07
C ALA A 92 21.66 -24.45 12.65
N ILE A 93 21.27 -25.53 13.30
CA ILE A 93 21.52 -26.89 12.79
C ILE A 93 20.42 -27.15 11.76
N LEU A 94 20.75 -27.03 10.47
CA LEU A 94 19.83 -27.42 9.39
C LEU A 94 19.77 -28.94 9.35
N PHE A 95 18.65 -29.51 9.76
CA PHE A 95 18.43 -30.95 9.62
C PHE A 95 18.08 -31.29 8.16
N PRO A 96 18.42 -32.50 7.65
CA PRO A 96 18.04 -32.94 6.32
C PRO A 96 16.53 -32.82 6.03
N GLU A 97 15.72 -32.89 7.09
CA GLU A 97 14.27 -32.73 7.06
C GLU A 97 13.84 -31.29 6.74
N ASP A 98 14.61 -30.28 7.17
CA ASP A 98 14.32 -28.85 6.95
C ASP A 98 14.68 -28.40 5.53
N LEU A 99 15.57 -29.14 4.86
CA LEU A 99 15.95 -28.92 3.46
C LEU A 99 14.96 -29.52 2.46
N LYS A 100 13.94 -30.25 2.93
CA LYS A 100 12.88 -30.73 2.05
C LYS A 100 12.10 -29.51 1.54
N PRO A 101 12.05 -29.27 0.21
CA PRO A 101 11.28 -28.16 -0.32
C PRO A 101 9.83 -28.28 0.18
N PRO A 102 9.18 -27.18 0.59
CA PRO A 102 7.87 -27.21 1.20
C PRO A 102 6.84 -27.81 0.23
N GLY A 103 6.51 -29.08 0.46
CA GLY A 103 5.20 -29.66 0.20
C GLY A 103 4.57 -29.51 -1.19
N HIS A 104 5.32 -29.22 -2.24
CA HIS A 104 4.78 -29.37 -3.59
C HIS A 104 4.94 -30.83 -4.00
N GLN A 105 4.00 -31.66 -3.55
CA GLN A 105 3.71 -32.86 -4.30
C GLN A 105 3.33 -32.39 -5.70
N HIS A 106 4.24 -32.56 -6.65
CA HIS A 106 3.99 -32.28 -8.05
C HIS A 106 2.83 -33.18 -8.49
N SER A 107 1.60 -32.70 -8.35
CA SER A 107 0.50 -33.13 -9.20
C SER A 107 0.97 -32.83 -10.61
N THR A 108 1.28 -33.87 -11.36
CA THR A 108 1.71 -33.84 -12.76
C THR A 108 0.54 -33.46 -13.67
N SER A 109 -0.15 -32.39 -13.33
CA SER A 109 -1.29 -31.87 -14.08
C SER A 109 -0.81 -30.69 -14.93
N ARG A 110 -0.35 -31.05 -16.13
CA ARG A 110 -0.37 -30.23 -17.35
C ARG A 110 0.27 -28.84 -17.25
N ILE A 111 1.59 -28.80 -17.24
CA ILE A 111 2.29 -27.70 -17.91
C ILE A 111 2.19 -28.00 -19.41
N LEU A 112 1.20 -27.38 -20.07
CA LEU A 112 1.18 -27.31 -21.53
C LEU A 112 2.43 -26.54 -21.95
N HIS A 113 3.37 -27.26 -22.55
CA HIS A 113 4.48 -26.69 -23.30
C HIS A 113 3.90 -25.74 -24.34
N PHE A 114 4.10 -24.44 -24.14
CA PHE A 114 3.95 -23.43 -25.19
C PHE A 114 5.14 -23.61 -26.14
N GLN A 115 5.00 -24.56 -27.06
CA GLN A 115 5.94 -24.78 -28.14
C GLN A 115 5.70 -23.68 -29.18
N GLY A 116 6.48 -22.61 -29.09
CA GLY A 116 6.51 -21.56 -30.10
C GLY A 116 6.96 -22.15 -31.44
N GLN A 117 6.04 -22.17 -32.40
CA GLN A 117 6.38 -22.29 -33.81
C GLN A 117 7.04 -20.97 -34.23
N LEU A 118 8.34 -21.04 -34.51
CA LEU A 118 9.02 -20.09 -35.39
C LEU A 118 8.46 -20.28 -36.80
N GLU A 119 7.67 -19.32 -37.26
CA GLU A 119 7.58 -19.03 -38.70
C GLU A 119 8.01 -17.59 -38.93
N ASP A 120 8.77 -17.46 -40.02
CA ASP A 120 9.59 -16.34 -40.42
C ASP A 120 8.81 -15.06 -40.71
N GLY A 121 9.48 -13.95 -40.40
CA GLY A 121 9.34 -12.71 -41.16
C GLY A 121 8.44 -11.67 -40.51
N VAL A 122 9.07 -10.59 -40.04
CA VAL A 122 8.78 -9.18 -40.37
C VAL A 122 9.43 -8.30 -39.27
N GLU A 123 10.48 -7.60 -39.71
CA GLU A 123 10.93 -6.25 -39.36
C GLU A 123 10.70 -5.71 -37.93
N ASP A 124 11.81 -5.69 -37.18
CA ASP A 124 12.36 -4.54 -36.44
C ASP A 124 11.37 -3.49 -35.90
N ASP A 125 10.92 -3.68 -34.65
CA ASP A 125 10.52 -2.57 -33.78
C ASP A 125 10.96 -2.86 -32.34
N THR A 126 12.10 -2.26 -31.98
CA THR A 126 12.66 -2.25 -30.63
C THR A 126 11.74 -1.47 -29.70
N ILE A 127 10.86 -2.16 -28.97
CA ILE A 127 10.14 -1.57 -27.83
C ILE A 127 11.13 -1.45 -26.67
N ALA A 128 11.58 -0.22 -26.41
CA ALA A 128 12.30 0.15 -25.21
C ALA A 128 11.44 -0.21 -23.99
N ILE A 129 11.94 -1.14 -23.17
CA ILE A 129 11.42 -1.37 -21.82
C ILE A 129 12.04 -0.26 -20.97
N ASP A 130 11.36 0.88 -20.94
CA ASP A 130 11.67 1.94 -19.99
C ASP A 130 11.38 1.43 -18.57
N ASP A 131 12.44 1.49 -17.77
CA ASP A 131 12.53 1.28 -16.34
C ASP A 131 11.65 2.33 -15.63
N ILE A 132 10.36 2.00 -15.44
CA ILE A 132 9.47 2.83 -14.61
C ILE A 132 9.79 2.53 -13.16
N GLY A 133 10.60 3.43 -12.60
CA GLY A 133 10.98 3.45 -11.20
C GLY A 133 9.81 3.54 -10.24
N ASP A 134 10.06 3.04 -9.03
CA ASP A 134 9.31 3.30 -7.80
C ASP A 134 9.01 4.81 -7.69
N THR A 135 7.81 5.22 -8.09
CA THR A 135 7.19 6.47 -7.67
C THR A 135 6.04 6.15 -6.73
N ASP A 136 6.09 6.82 -5.58
CA ASP A 136 5.13 6.76 -4.51
C ASP A 136 3.70 6.88 -5.06
N ILE A 137 2.89 5.87 -4.75
CA ILE A 137 1.47 5.78 -5.13
C ILE A 137 0.70 6.79 -4.28
N GLU A 138 0.73 8.06 -4.69
CA GLU A 138 -0.26 9.04 -4.28
C GLU A 138 -1.56 8.78 -5.05
N ASN A 139 -2.65 8.74 -4.27
CA ASN A 139 -4.02 8.49 -4.69
C ASN A 139 -4.51 9.50 -5.74
N ASN A 140 -4.26 9.25 -7.02
CA ASN A 140 -4.92 9.99 -8.09
C ASN A 140 -6.19 9.27 -8.53
N TYR A 141 -7.29 9.60 -7.85
CA TYR A 141 -8.66 9.31 -8.29
C TYR A 141 -9.02 10.32 -9.37
N ASN A 142 -8.97 9.94 -10.66
CA ASN A 142 -9.78 10.48 -11.76
C ASN A 142 -9.27 9.95 -13.10
N ASP A 143 -9.43 8.65 -13.37
CA ASP A 143 -9.41 8.16 -14.74
C ASP A 143 -10.63 7.27 -14.98
N LEU A 144 -11.65 7.91 -15.52
CA LEU A 144 -12.97 7.36 -15.86
C LEU A 144 -12.92 6.86 -17.30
N SER A 145 -12.68 5.56 -17.48
CA SER A 145 -13.05 4.87 -18.71
C SER A 145 -14.45 4.26 -18.59
N VAL A 146 -15.23 4.46 -19.64
CA VAL A 146 -16.70 4.53 -19.70
C VAL A 146 -17.38 3.18 -20.00
N THR A 147 -16.73 2.06 -19.71
CA THR A 147 -17.31 0.73 -19.93
C THR A 147 -16.90 -0.21 -18.81
N ASP A 148 -17.89 -0.90 -18.23
CA ASP A 148 -17.79 -1.87 -17.14
C ASP A 148 -17.99 -1.27 -15.74
N LEU A 149 -19.01 -1.83 -15.08
CA LEU A 149 -19.55 -1.44 -13.79
C LEU A 149 -18.47 -1.01 -12.79
N PRO A 150 -18.78 -0.08 -11.87
CA PRO A 150 -17.86 0.42 -10.83
C PRO A 150 -17.54 -0.68 -9.82
N SER A 151 -16.68 -1.59 -10.28
CA SER A 151 -16.19 -2.73 -9.57
C SER A 151 -15.18 -2.21 -8.54
N LEU A 152 -15.26 -2.73 -7.31
CA LEU A 152 -14.30 -2.39 -6.25
C LEU A 152 -12.87 -2.36 -6.78
N THR A 153 -12.02 -1.45 -6.28
CA THR A 153 -10.63 -1.42 -6.75
C THR A 153 -9.99 -2.80 -6.55
N ARG A 154 -9.08 -3.18 -7.45
CA ARG A 154 -8.38 -4.47 -7.39
C ARG A 154 -7.78 -4.72 -6.01
N GLN A 155 -7.22 -3.69 -5.39
CA GLN A 155 -6.67 -3.72 -4.03
C GLN A 155 -7.74 -4.01 -2.97
N MET A 156 -8.90 -3.34 -3.02
CA MET A 156 -10.00 -3.61 -2.09
C MET A 156 -10.49 -5.04 -2.21
N ARG A 157 -10.66 -5.56 -3.44
CA ARG A 157 -11.02 -6.97 -3.65
C ARG A 157 -10.02 -7.94 -3.04
N TYR A 158 -8.72 -7.74 -3.27
CA TYR A 158 -7.71 -8.60 -2.65
C TYR A 158 -7.68 -8.48 -1.12
N GLY A 159 -7.90 -7.28 -0.57
CA GLY A 159 -8.04 -7.07 0.86
C GLY A 159 -9.21 -7.87 1.43
N LEU A 160 -10.38 -7.75 0.78
CA LEU A 160 -11.61 -8.43 1.17
C LEU A 160 -11.48 -9.96 1.08
N LYS A 161 -10.79 -10.49 0.06
CA LYS A 161 -10.54 -11.93 -0.08
C LYS A 161 -9.54 -12.49 0.93
N ARG A 162 -8.57 -11.68 1.36
CA ARG A 162 -7.53 -12.12 2.32
C ARG A 162 -8.02 -12.08 3.75
N GLN A 163 -8.88 -11.14 4.07
CA GLN A 163 -9.42 -10.98 5.41
C GLN A 163 -10.64 -11.88 5.56
N HIS A 164 -10.67 -12.67 6.63
CA HIS A 164 -11.85 -13.45 6.96
C HIS A 164 -12.95 -12.52 7.47
N ILE A 165 -13.80 -12.03 6.57
CA ILE A 165 -14.88 -11.12 6.91
C ILE A 165 -16.07 -11.92 7.43
N PRO A 166 -16.57 -11.65 8.65
CA PRO A 166 -17.80 -12.27 9.13
C PRO A 166 -18.97 -11.91 8.22
N GLU A 167 -19.64 -12.92 7.67
CA GLU A 167 -20.77 -12.72 6.75
C GLU A 167 -21.89 -11.88 7.38
N GLY A 168 -22.13 -12.08 8.69
CA GLY A 168 -23.15 -11.34 9.43
C GLY A 168 -22.93 -9.82 9.46
N TRP A 169 -21.68 -9.35 9.47
CA TRP A 169 -21.40 -7.90 9.42
C TRP A 169 -21.68 -7.33 8.04
N VAL A 170 -21.25 -8.05 7.00
CA VAL A 170 -21.49 -7.66 5.61
C VAL A 170 -23.00 -7.51 5.37
N SER A 171 -23.77 -8.56 5.69
CA SER A 171 -25.22 -8.54 5.49
C SER A 171 -25.90 -7.44 6.31
N TYR A 172 -25.48 -7.22 7.56
CA TYR A 172 -26.05 -6.19 8.42
C TYR A 172 -25.89 -4.77 7.84
N TYR A 173 -24.65 -4.38 7.48
CA TYR A 173 -24.40 -3.04 6.95
C TYR A 173 -24.94 -2.86 5.53
N GLU A 174 -24.87 -3.90 4.70
CA GLU A 174 -25.46 -3.87 3.36
C GLU A 174 -26.97 -3.69 3.43
N GLN A 175 -27.66 -4.41 4.31
CA GLN A 175 -29.11 -4.27 4.50
C GLN A 175 -29.48 -2.86 4.95
N GLN A 176 -28.76 -2.28 5.92
CA GLN A 176 -29.01 -0.91 6.36
C GLN A 176 -28.82 0.11 5.24
N LEU A 177 -27.78 -0.06 4.42
CA LEU A 177 -27.56 0.81 3.26
C LEU A 177 -28.71 0.68 2.25
N LEU A 178 -29.12 -0.55 1.91
CA LEU A 178 -30.19 -0.80 0.96
C LEU A 178 -31.54 -0.26 1.46
N GLU A 179 -31.85 -0.44 2.74
CA GLU A 179 -33.04 0.12 3.38
C GLU A 179 -33.04 1.65 3.26
N PHE A 180 -31.93 2.30 3.62
CA PHE A 180 -31.77 3.74 3.47
C PHE A 180 -31.97 4.21 2.01
N LEU A 181 -31.32 3.54 1.04
CA LEU A 181 -31.48 3.86 -0.38
C LEU A 181 -32.93 3.70 -0.86
N SER A 182 -33.64 2.69 -0.36
CA SER A 182 -35.06 2.48 -0.69
C SER A 182 -35.94 3.61 -0.14
N GLN A 183 -35.68 4.06 1.09
CA GLN A 183 -36.40 5.16 1.73
C GLN A 183 -36.17 6.48 0.98
N MET A 184 -34.91 6.78 0.62
CA MET A 184 -34.57 8.00 -0.12
C MET A 184 -35.24 8.03 -1.50
N ARG A 185 -35.25 6.92 -2.24
CA ARG A 185 -35.95 6.83 -3.54
C ARG A 185 -37.44 7.12 -3.43
N LEU A 186 -38.10 6.64 -2.38
CA LEU A 186 -39.52 6.90 -2.15
C LEU A 186 -39.78 8.37 -1.81
N GLN A 187 -38.87 9.03 -1.09
CA GLN A 187 -38.98 10.46 -0.75
C GLN A 187 -38.80 11.36 -1.99
N CYS A 188 -37.81 11.09 -2.84
CA CYS A 188 -37.58 11.86 -4.07
C CYS A 188 -38.80 11.81 -5.02
N GLN A 189 -39.51 10.67 -5.08
CA GLN A 189 -40.75 10.56 -5.88
C GLN A 189 -41.90 11.43 -5.36
N GLN A 190 -41.93 11.73 -4.06
CA GLN A 190 -43.00 12.52 -3.42
C GLN A 190 -42.71 14.03 -3.44
N GLN A 191 -41.44 14.44 -3.46
CA GLN A 191 -41.03 15.84 -3.34
C GLN A 191 -41.13 16.67 -4.62
N THR A 192 -41.54 16.10 -5.77
CA THR A 192 -41.72 16.83 -7.04
C THR A 192 -42.80 17.92 -7.02
N LYS A 193 -43.50 18.16 -5.90
CA LYS A 193 -44.62 19.12 -5.81
C LYS A 193 -44.47 20.27 -4.81
N GLN A 194 -43.47 20.30 -3.92
CA GLN A 194 -43.37 21.37 -2.92
C GLN A 194 -41.92 21.83 -2.72
N HIS A 195 -41.65 23.04 -3.19
CA HIS A 195 -40.39 23.76 -3.11
C HIS A 195 -40.27 24.40 -1.72
N THR A 196 -39.79 23.66 -0.71
CA THR A 196 -39.44 24.23 0.59
C THR A 196 -38.07 23.77 1.03
N SER A 197 -37.18 24.75 1.11
CA SER A 197 -35.78 24.71 1.50
C SER A 197 -35.63 24.43 3.01
N GLU A 198 -35.77 23.17 3.40
CA GLU A 198 -35.27 22.70 4.69
C GLU A 198 -34.37 21.50 4.45
N GLN A 199 -33.25 21.48 5.17
CA GLN A 199 -32.14 20.55 5.06
C GLN A 199 -32.63 19.11 5.29
N ASN A 200 -33.08 18.45 4.23
CA ASN A 200 -33.20 16.99 4.23
C ASN A 200 -31.78 16.45 4.15
N ASP A 201 -31.24 16.10 5.31
CA ASP A 201 -29.95 15.44 5.42
C ASP A 201 -30.07 14.05 4.80
N ASN A 202 -29.81 13.96 3.49
CA ASN A 202 -29.74 12.74 2.69
C ASN A 202 -28.48 11.92 3.04
N THR A 203 -28.22 11.73 4.33
CA THR A 203 -27.02 11.11 4.88
C THR A 203 -27.36 10.04 5.88
N LEU A 204 -26.85 8.84 5.64
CA LEU A 204 -26.85 7.74 6.61
C LEU A 204 -25.61 7.88 7.50
N ILE A 205 -25.79 7.76 8.81
CA ILE A 205 -24.75 7.98 9.80
C ILE A 205 -24.51 6.67 10.57
N TRP A 206 -23.26 6.22 10.60
CA TRP A 206 -22.82 5.09 11.41
C TRP A 206 -21.72 5.51 12.39
N GLU A 207 -21.91 5.21 13.67
CA GLU A 207 -20.87 5.35 14.68
C GLU A 207 -20.05 4.05 14.74
N ILE A 208 -18.87 4.05 14.11
CA ILE A 208 -18.00 2.88 14.00
C ILE A 208 -16.63 3.25 14.53
N GLU A 209 -16.27 2.72 15.70
CA GLU A 209 -14.95 2.95 16.30
C GLU A 209 -13.85 2.17 15.58
N ASP A 210 -14.13 0.91 15.22
CA ASP A 210 -13.20 0.00 14.55
C ASP A 210 -12.84 0.49 13.14
N SER A 211 -11.54 0.65 12.89
CA SER A 211 -11.00 1.05 11.60
C SER A 211 -11.26 0.01 10.51
N TYR A 212 -11.31 -1.27 10.87
CA TYR A 212 -11.58 -2.36 9.94
C TYR A 212 -13.03 -2.35 9.46
N LEU A 213 -13.99 -2.28 10.38
CA LEU A 213 -15.42 -2.17 10.05
C LEU A 213 -15.70 -0.93 9.21
N ARG A 214 -15.07 0.20 9.52
CA ARG A 214 -15.18 1.42 8.74
C ARG A 214 -14.70 1.22 7.30
N TRP A 215 -13.56 0.58 7.11
CA TRP A 215 -13.05 0.25 5.78
C TRP A 215 -14.02 -0.67 5.01
N LEU A 216 -14.60 -1.67 5.69
CA LEU A 216 -15.61 -2.55 5.10
C LEU A 216 -16.84 -1.78 4.65
N VAL A 217 -17.37 -0.90 5.50
CA VAL A 217 -18.54 -0.07 5.16
C VAL A 217 -18.26 0.83 3.96
N HIS A 218 -17.08 1.46 3.90
CA HIS A 218 -16.67 2.22 2.71
C HIS A 218 -16.60 1.34 1.45
N ALA A 219 -16.18 0.09 1.57
CA ALA A 219 -16.20 -0.86 0.46
C ALA A 219 -17.63 -1.17 0.01
N ILE A 220 -18.54 -1.46 0.94
CA ILE A 220 -19.96 -1.70 0.64
C ILE A 220 -20.57 -0.48 -0.05
N CYS A 221 -20.39 0.73 0.51
CA CYS A 221 -20.88 1.96 -0.10
C CYS A 221 -20.35 2.15 -1.53
N ARG A 222 -19.04 1.93 -1.74
CA ARG A 222 -18.44 2.05 -3.07
C ARG A 222 -19.01 1.05 -4.07
N TYR A 223 -19.26 -0.19 -3.64
CA TYR A 223 -19.89 -1.20 -4.50
C TYR A 223 -21.29 -0.80 -4.94
N HIS A 224 -22.05 -0.16 -4.05
CA HIS A 224 -23.38 0.38 -4.33
C HIS A 224 -23.35 1.80 -4.91
N ASN A 225 -22.18 2.33 -5.30
CA ASN A 225 -21.99 3.70 -5.81
C ASN A 225 -22.46 4.82 -4.89
N VAL A 226 -22.46 4.57 -3.58
CA VAL A 226 -22.80 5.57 -2.57
C VAL A 226 -21.52 6.26 -2.11
N ASN A 227 -21.51 7.58 -2.19
CA ASN A 227 -20.40 8.37 -1.67
C ASN A 227 -20.36 8.25 -0.16
N SER A 228 -19.18 7.90 0.37
CA SER A 228 -18.99 7.76 1.80
C SER A 228 -17.71 8.44 2.25
N TYR A 229 -17.75 9.05 3.43
CA TYR A 229 -16.59 9.66 4.08
C TYR A 229 -16.69 9.43 5.58
N SER A 230 -15.57 9.60 6.29
CA SER A 230 -15.55 9.46 7.74
C SER A 230 -14.91 10.68 8.38
N GLU A 231 -15.51 11.16 9.46
CA GLU A 231 -15.07 12.33 10.20
C GLU A 231 -14.88 11.99 11.66
N THR A 232 -13.89 12.62 12.29
CA THR A 232 -13.66 12.49 13.73
C THR A 232 -14.37 13.63 14.44
N THR A 233 -15.33 13.30 15.30
CA THR A 233 -16.07 14.26 16.12
C THR A 233 -15.15 14.91 17.16
N SER A 234 -15.55 16.06 17.70
CA SER A 234 -14.87 16.74 18.82
C SER A 234 -14.58 15.82 20.00
N ASP A 235 -15.41 14.81 20.20
CA ASP A 235 -15.35 13.87 21.32
C ASP A 235 -14.34 12.73 21.07
N GLY A 236 -13.62 12.76 19.94
CA GLY A 236 -12.65 11.74 19.54
C GLY A 236 -13.29 10.47 18.95
N ARG A 237 -14.62 10.37 18.95
CA ARG A 237 -15.36 9.33 18.23
C ARG A 237 -15.28 9.56 16.73
N ARG A 238 -15.37 8.48 15.95
CA ARG A 238 -15.26 8.54 14.50
C ARG A 238 -16.52 8.01 13.86
N ILE A 239 -17.11 8.84 13.01
CA ILE A 239 -18.41 8.64 12.42
C ILE A 239 -18.23 8.47 10.92
N THR A 240 -18.98 7.54 10.33
CA THR A 240 -18.99 7.25 8.90
C THR A 240 -20.31 7.71 8.32
N PHE A 241 -20.23 8.55 7.30
CA PHE A 241 -21.36 9.12 6.59
C PHE A 241 -21.48 8.47 5.22
N ALA A 242 -22.69 8.09 4.83
CA ALA A 242 -23.04 7.65 3.48
C ALA A 242 -24.03 8.66 2.90
N LYS A 243 -23.63 9.38 1.86
CA LYS A 243 -24.44 10.44 1.25
C LYS A 243 -25.14 9.92 0.00
N PHE A 244 -26.46 10.07 -0.04
CA PHE A 244 -27.25 9.81 -1.24
C PHE A 244 -27.14 11.01 -2.20
N ILE A 245 -26.98 10.72 -3.48
CA ILE A 245 -26.90 11.73 -4.55
C ILE A 245 -27.99 11.37 -5.56
N ASP A 246 -29.06 12.17 -5.60
CA ASP A 246 -30.24 11.98 -6.44
C ASP A 246 -29.90 11.86 -7.94
N ASP A 247 -28.82 12.52 -8.38
CA ASP A 247 -28.42 12.58 -9.79
C ASP A 247 -27.78 11.29 -10.32
N GLN A 248 -27.45 10.34 -9.44
CA GLN A 248 -26.90 9.07 -9.89
C GLN A 248 -28.05 8.13 -10.25
N GLN A 249 -28.13 7.76 -11.52
CA GLN A 249 -28.74 6.49 -11.92
C GLN A 249 -27.91 5.37 -11.29
N LEU A 250 -28.13 5.16 -9.99
CA LEU A 250 -27.56 4.10 -9.19
C LEU A 250 -28.13 2.79 -9.72
N GLU A 251 -27.55 2.29 -10.81
CA GLU A 251 -27.74 0.91 -11.23
C GLU A 251 -27.30 0.06 -10.05
N GLN A 252 -28.30 -0.49 -9.35
CA GLN A 252 -28.00 -1.38 -8.25
C GLN A 252 -27.31 -2.60 -8.83
N PRO A 253 -26.21 -3.04 -8.19
CA PRO A 253 -25.59 -4.28 -8.59
C PRO A 253 -26.61 -5.41 -8.54
N HIS A 254 -26.59 -6.27 -9.57
CA HIS A 254 -27.52 -7.39 -9.69
C HIS A 254 -27.32 -8.50 -8.64
N MET A 255 -26.19 -8.48 -7.93
CA MET A 255 -25.82 -9.46 -6.91
C MET A 255 -25.51 -8.76 -5.58
N SER A 256 -25.56 -9.53 -4.49
CA SER A 256 -25.15 -9.02 -3.18
C SER A 256 -23.65 -8.78 -3.12
N PHE A 257 -23.21 -7.87 -2.24
CA PHE A 257 -21.79 -7.62 -2.02
C PHE A 257 -21.06 -8.87 -1.54
N LEU A 258 -21.71 -9.70 -0.72
CA LEU A 258 -21.15 -10.97 -0.24
C LEU A 258 -20.88 -11.93 -1.41
N GLU A 259 -21.86 -12.11 -2.30
CA GLU A 259 -21.73 -12.95 -3.49
C GLU A 259 -20.63 -12.43 -4.43
N TYR A 260 -20.52 -11.10 -4.55
CA TYR A 260 -19.48 -10.46 -5.32
C TYR A 260 -18.07 -10.73 -4.78
N ILE A 261 -17.88 -10.74 -3.46
CA ILE A 261 -16.57 -11.04 -2.85
C ILE A 261 -16.16 -12.51 -3.06
N ASN A 262 -17.13 -13.42 -2.97
CA ASN A 262 -16.89 -14.86 -3.03
C ASN A 262 -16.57 -15.37 -4.45
N LYS A 263 -16.79 -14.54 -5.47
CA LYS A 263 -16.45 -14.81 -6.87
C LYS A 263 -14.98 -14.47 -7.17
#